data_AF-A0A6J7XV21-F1
#
_entry.id   AF-A0A6J7XV21-F1
#
_cell.length_a   1.000
_cell.length_b   1.000
_cell.length_c   1.000
_cell.angle_alpha   90.00
_cell.angle_beta   90.00
_cell.angle_gamma   90.00
#
_symmetry.space_group_name_H-M   'P 1'
#
loop_
_entity.id
_entity.type
_entity.pdbx_description
1 polymer ?
#
loop_
_entity_poly.entity_id
_entity_poly.type
_entity_poly.pdbx_seq_one_letter_code
_entity_poly.pdbx_strand_id
1 'polypeptide(L)'
;MLLTSIMTLSNTGSAVKLIDRLVNGGLTNASQLLWSGGSIWLTNIVIFSLWYWDLDRGGPGARAQGLKEVPDFLFPQMSDEKYAAPGWHPTFFDYVYVSITNASAFSPTDAMPLTKWAKALMLTQSLTSLLIVGLVIARAVNILQ
;
A
#
# COMPACT_ATOMS: atom_id res chain seq x y z
N MET A 1 -8.83 -11.19 -5.44
CA MET A 1 -8.08 -11.42 -6.71
C MET A 1 -8.62 -10.62 -7.89
N LEU A 2 -9.70 -11.00 -8.60
CA LEU A 2 -10.17 -10.23 -9.78
C LEU A 2 -10.51 -8.77 -9.43
N LEU A 3 -11.24 -8.55 -8.33
CA LEU A 3 -11.62 -7.22 -7.86
C LEU A 3 -10.39 -6.37 -7.49
N THR A 4 -9.44 -6.95 -6.74
CA THR A 4 -8.17 -6.34 -6.35
C THR A 4 -7.32 -5.97 -7.57
N SER A 5 -7.25 -6.86 -8.56
CA SER A 5 -6.58 -6.59 -9.84
C SER A 5 -7.24 -5.45 -10.62
N ILE A 6 -8.58 -5.41 -10.67
CA ILE A 6 -9.32 -4.31 -11.32
C ILE A 6 -9.09 -2.99 -10.58
N MET A 7 -9.17 -2.98 -9.25
CA MET A 7 -8.90 -1.79 -8.44
C MET A 7 -7.48 -1.27 -8.66
N THR A 8 -6.51 -2.18 -8.77
CA THR A 8 -5.10 -1.84 -9.03
C THR A 8 -4.92 -1.25 -10.41
N LEU A 9 -5.51 -1.85 -11.45
CA LEU A 9 -5.48 -1.29 -12.80
C LEU A 9 -6.16 0.08 -12.84
N SER A 10 -7.28 0.25 -12.14
CA SER A 10 -8.01 1.51 -12.06
C SER A 10 -7.21 2.59 -11.33
N ASN A 11 -6.53 2.24 -10.22
CA ASN A 11 -5.69 3.18 -9.47
C ASN A 11 -4.39 3.50 -10.20
N THR A 12 -3.74 2.52 -10.83
CA THR A 12 -2.61 2.76 -11.73
C THR A 12 -3.04 3.68 -12.87
N GLY A 13 -4.21 3.45 -13.48
CA GLY A 13 -4.77 4.33 -14.50
C GLY A 13 -5.08 5.74 -13.97
N SER A 14 -5.54 5.85 -12.73
CA SER A 14 -5.81 7.15 -12.08
C SER A 14 -4.53 7.89 -11.72
N ALA A 15 -3.50 7.18 -11.25
CA ALA A 15 -2.16 7.70 -11.01
C ALA A 15 -1.52 8.18 -12.33
N VAL A 16 -1.61 7.40 -13.41
CA VAL A 16 -1.14 7.81 -14.74
C VAL A 16 -1.87 9.06 -15.23
N LYS A 17 -3.21 9.11 -15.09
CA LYS A 17 -3.99 10.31 -15.45
C LYS A 17 -3.64 11.52 -14.59
N LEU A 18 -3.32 11.33 -13.31
CA LEU A 18 -2.84 12.41 -12.46
C LEU A 18 -1.48 12.89 -12.96
N ILE A 19 -0.54 11.98 -13.19
CA ILE A 19 0.80 12.30 -13.72
C ILE A 19 0.66 13.09 -15.04
N ASP A 20 -0.19 12.62 -15.95
CA ASP A 20 -0.47 13.29 -17.22
C ASP A 20 -1.04 14.70 -17.02
N ARG A 21 -2.02 14.87 -16.12
CA ARG A 21 -2.57 16.20 -15.78
C ARG A 21 -1.58 17.12 -15.06
N LEU A 22 -0.66 16.55 -14.28
CA LEU A 22 0.40 17.29 -13.58
C LEU A 22 1.48 17.77 -14.54
N VAL A 23 1.86 16.93 -15.51
CA VAL A 23 2.89 17.22 -16.51
C VAL A 23 2.35 18.15 -17.59
N ASN A 24 1.12 17.94 -18.07
CA ASN A 24 0.52 18.70 -19.17
C ASN A 24 -0.25 19.96 -18.72
N GLY A 25 -0.16 20.35 -17.45
CA GLY A 25 -0.45 21.71 -17.00
C GLY A 25 -1.89 22.04 -16.59
N GLY A 26 -2.73 21.06 -16.23
CA GLY A 26 -4.14 21.31 -15.92
C GLY A 26 -4.46 21.87 -14.52
N LEU A 27 -3.52 21.80 -13.57
CA LEU A 27 -3.74 22.23 -12.18
C LEU A 27 -2.94 23.50 -11.87
N THR A 28 -3.65 24.62 -11.73
CA THR A 28 -3.11 25.95 -11.39
C THR A 28 -3.22 26.29 -9.90
N ASN A 29 -3.92 25.47 -9.11
CA ASN A 29 -4.15 25.71 -7.68
C ASN A 29 -3.43 24.66 -6.82
N ALA A 30 -2.52 25.11 -5.96
CA ALA A 30 -1.74 24.26 -5.05
C ALA A 30 -2.62 23.45 -4.08
N SER A 31 -3.74 24.01 -3.61
CA SER A 31 -4.64 23.29 -2.70
C SER A 31 -5.34 22.11 -3.39
N GLN A 32 -5.81 22.30 -4.63
CA GLN A 32 -6.46 21.26 -5.42
C GLN A 32 -5.46 20.15 -5.80
N LEU A 33 -4.20 20.53 -6.04
CA LEU A 33 -3.10 19.60 -6.26
C LEU A 33 -2.85 18.71 -5.03
N LEU A 34 -2.75 19.30 -3.84
CA LEU A 34 -2.53 18.55 -2.60
C LEU A 34 -3.68 17.58 -2.30
N TRP A 35 -4.94 18.01 -2.48
CA TRP A 35 -6.10 17.13 -2.32
C TRP A 35 -6.11 15.98 -3.34
N SER A 36 -5.81 16.27 -4.60
CA SER A 36 -5.75 15.24 -5.65
C SER A 36 -4.62 14.24 -5.37
N GLY A 37 -3.43 14.73 -5.03
CA GLY A 37 -2.28 13.92 -4.64
C GLY A 37 -2.55 13.05 -3.42
N GLY A 38 -3.08 13.64 -2.35
CA GLY A 38 -3.43 12.95 -1.12
C GLY A 38 -4.49 11.87 -1.32
N SER A 39 -5.53 12.12 -2.13
CA SER A 39 -6.55 11.13 -2.43
C SER A 39 -6.01 9.91 -3.19
N ILE A 40 -5.08 10.14 -4.13
CA ILE A 40 -4.43 9.05 -4.88
C ILE A 40 -3.45 8.28 -4.00
N TRP A 41 -2.72 8.97 -3.14
CA TRP A 41 -1.87 8.33 -2.13
C TRP A 41 -2.68 7.46 -1.15
N LEU A 42 -3.83 7.94 -0.67
CA LEU A 42 -4.75 7.16 0.17
C LEU A 42 -5.30 5.95 -0.57
N THR A 43 -5.67 6.11 -1.84
CA THR A 43 -6.18 5.01 -2.67
C THR A 43 -5.12 3.94 -2.88
N ASN A 44 -3.85 4.35 -3.08
CA ASN A 44 -2.70 3.44 -3.14
C ASN A 44 -2.58 2.59 -1.87
N ILE A 45 -2.72 3.21 -0.68
CA ILE A 45 -2.73 2.49 0.60
C ILE A 45 -3.86 1.45 0.65
N VAL A 46 -5.10 1.85 0.35
CA VAL A 46 -6.25 0.94 0.44
C VAL A 46 -6.08 -0.28 -0.47
N ILE A 47 -5.61 -0.07 -1.69
CA ILE A 47 -5.43 -1.15 -2.67
C ILE A 47 -4.33 -2.10 -2.25
N PHE A 48 -3.19 -1.58 -1.79
CA PHE A 48 -2.10 -2.45 -1.36
C PHE A 48 -2.41 -3.16 -0.04
N SER A 49 -3.20 -2.56 0.84
CA SER A 49 -3.75 -3.23 2.03
C SER A 49 -4.57 -4.46 1.65
N LEU A 50 -5.45 -4.32 0.65
CA LEU A 50 -6.24 -5.43 0.11
C LEU A 50 -5.37 -6.49 -0.56
N TRP A 51 -4.35 -6.09 -1.32
CA TRP A 51 -3.39 -7.03 -1.91
C TRP A 51 -2.63 -7.83 -0.87
N TYR A 52 -2.15 -7.18 0.20
CA TYR A 52 -1.42 -7.88 1.25
C TYR A 52 -2.34 -8.85 2.01
N TRP A 53 -3.58 -8.43 2.29
CA TRP A 53 -4.60 -9.30 2.88
C TRP A 53 -4.92 -10.52 1.99
N ASP A 54 -5.11 -10.31 0.69
CA ASP A 54 -5.44 -11.37 -0.27
C ASP A 54 -4.25 -12.30 -0.56
N LEU A 55 -3.02 -11.76 -0.57
CA LEU A 55 -1.82 -12.54 -0.83
C LEU A 55 -1.49 -13.42 0.37
N ASP A 56 -1.54 -12.87 1.58
CA ASP A 56 -1.00 -13.55 2.75
C ASP A 56 -1.76 -14.84 3.06
N ARG A 57 -0.99 -15.93 3.11
CA ARG A 57 -1.46 -17.31 3.31
C ARG A 57 -2.55 -17.73 2.31
N GLY A 58 -2.56 -17.15 1.12
CA GLY A 58 -3.55 -17.44 0.06
C GLY A 58 -4.91 -16.78 0.29
N GLY A 59 -4.98 -15.78 1.18
CA GLY A 59 -6.18 -14.99 1.45
C GLY A 59 -6.98 -15.48 2.65
N PRO A 60 -8.07 -14.76 3.00
CA PRO A 60 -8.83 -15.00 4.24
C PRO A 60 -9.45 -16.40 4.34
N GLY A 61 -9.94 -16.94 3.21
CA GLY A 61 -10.53 -18.29 3.17
C GLY A 61 -9.52 -19.39 3.44
N ALA A 62 -8.34 -19.31 2.80
CA ALA A 62 -7.26 -20.28 3.02
C ALA A 62 -6.64 -20.17 4.42
N ARG A 63 -6.60 -18.95 5.00
CA ARG A 63 -6.19 -18.72 6.40
C ARG A 63 -7.12 -19.38 7.41
N ALA A 64 -8.42 -19.20 7.26
CA ALA A 64 -9.40 -19.81 8.16
C ALA A 64 -9.37 -21.35 8.14
N GLN A 65 -8.97 -21.92 6.99
CA GLN A 65 -8.85 -23.37 6.81
C GLN A 65 -7.45 -23.92 7.15
N GLY A 66 -6.48 -23.06 7.48
CA GLY A 66 -5.11 -23.50 7.80
C GLY A 66 -4.35 -24.13 6.63
N LEU A 67 -4.74 -23.86 5.38
CA LEU A 67 -4.21 -24.57 4.20
C LEU A 67 -2.73 -24.27 3.90
N LYS A 68 -2.19 -23.17 4.41
CA LYS A 68 -0.81 -22.74 4.20
C LYS A 68 -0.13 -22.44 5.54
N GLU A 69 0.84 -23.29 5.91
CA GLU A 69 1.60 -23.17 7.17
C GLU A 69 2.55 -21.96 7.16
N VAL A 70 3.23 -21.71 6.03
CA VAL A 70 4.23 -20.65 5.93
C VAL A 70 3.58 -19.31 5.54
N PRO A 71 3.67 -18.25 6.36
CA PRO A 71 3.10 -16.94 6.03
C PRO A 71 3.88 -16.21 4.93
N ASP A 72 3.23 -15.27 4.23
CA ASP A 72 3.89 -14.36 3.29
C ASP A 72 4.42 -13.11 3.99
N PHE A 73 3.81 -12.73 5.11
CA PHE A 73 4.27 -11.67 6.03
C PHE A 73 4.50 -12.21 7.43
N LEU A 74 5.68 -11.94 7.99
CA LEU A 74 5.98 -12.22 9.39
C LEU A 74 5.68 -10.98 10.23
N PHE A 75 4.65 -11.05 11.07
CA PHE A 75 4.33 -10.01 12.04
C PHE A 75 5.09 -10.23 13.36
N PRO A 76 5.36 -9.19 14.15
CA PRO A 76 6.11 -9.33 15.41
C PRO A 76 5.45 -10.33 16.39
N GLN A 77 4.12 -10.34 16.46
CA GLN A 77 3.32 -11.24 17.28
C GLN A 77 3.47 -12.72 16.87
N MET A 78 3.93 -13.00 15.65
CA MET A 78 4.21 -14.36 15.20
C MET A 78 5.60 -14.86 15.64
N SER A 79 6.50 -13.95 16.00
CA SER A 79 7.89 -14.28 16.33
C SER A 79 8.07 -14.61 17.81
N ASP A 80 7.20 -14.07 18.67
CA ASP A 80 7.26 -14.28 20.11
C ASP A 80 5.86 -14.29 20.72
N GLU A 81 5.46 -15.45 21.25
CA GLU A 81 4.14 -15.67 21.85
C GLU A 81 3.87 -14.73 23.04
N LYS A 82 4.92 -14.19 23.69
CA LYS A 82 4.74 -13.27 24.83
C LYS A 82 4.09 -11.94 24.43
N TYR A 83 4.14 -11.59 23.15
CA TYR A 83 3.54 -10.36 22.61
C TYR A 83 2.21 -10.62 21.88
N ALA A 84 1.77 -11.89 21.80
CA ALA A 84 0.55 -12.29 21.13
C ALA A 84 -0.53 -12.65 22.15
N ALA A 85 -1.76 -12.19 21.90
CA ALA A 85 -2.91 -12.71 22.62
C ALA A 85 -3.11 -14.22 22.27
N PRO A 86 -3.68 -15.04 23.17
CA PRO A 86 -4.01 -16.42 22.85
C PRO A 86 -4.89 -16.51 21.59
N GLY A 87 -4.46 -17.29 20.60
CA GLY A 87 -5.17 -17.43 19.32
C GLY A 87 -5.06 -16.23 18.38
N TRP A 88 -4.10 -15.33 18.60
CA TRP A 88 -3.87 -14.18 17.73
C TRP A 88 -3.62 -14.61 16.28
N HIS A 89 -4.20 -13.85 15.37
CA HIS A 89 -3.96 -13.97 13.94
C HIS A 89 -4.00 -12.57 13.33
N PRO A 90 -3.29 -12.33 12.20
CA PRO A 90 -3.32 -11.03 11.55
C PRO A 90 -4.72 -10.74 11.03
N THR A 91 -5.20 -9.54 11.32
CA THR A 91 -6.48 -8.98 10.91
C THR A 91 -6.27 -8.01 9.76
N PHE A 92 -7.35 -7.60 9.07
CA PHE A 92 -7.23 -6.70 7.92
C PHE A 92 -6.51 -5.39 8.28
N PHE A 93 -6.72 -4.90 9.50
CA PHE A 93 -6.11 -3.68 9.99
C PHE A 93 -4.58 -3.78 10.07
N ASP A 94 -4.02 -4.96 10.38
CA ASP A 94 -2.57 -5.17 10.39
C ASP A 94 -1.96 -4.93 9.01
N TYR A 95 -2.66 -5.30 7.93
CA TYR A 95 -2.21 -5.05 6.56
C TYR A 95 -2.43 -3.61 6.12
N VAL A 96 -3.42 -2.92 6.66
CA VAL A 96 -3.57 -1.46 6.51
C VAL A 96 -2.38 -0.75 7.13
N TYR A 97 -1.99 -1.13 8.34
CA TYR A 97 -0.80 -0.59 9.00
C TYR A 97 0.47 -0.87 8.19
N VAL A 98 0.68 -2.10 7.70
CA VAL A 98 1.79 -2.45 6.79
C VAL A 98 1.77 -1.60 5.51
N SER A 99 0.60 -1.37 4.92
CA SER A 99 0.46 -0.59 3.71
C SER A 99 0.75 0.89 3.92
N ILE A 100 0.26 1.50 5.01
CA ILE A 100 0.55 2.89 5.36
C ILE A 100 2.05 3.07 5.58
N THR A 101 2.66 2.18 6.36
CA THR A 101 4.07 2.27 6.72
C THR A 101 4.98 2.07 5.51
N ASN A 102 4.68 1.11 4.64
CA ASN A 102 5.42 0.85 3.41
C ASN A 102 5.25 1.97 2.36
N ALA A 103 4.07 2.60 2.28
CA ALA A 103 3.84 3.77 1.44
C ALA A 103 4.56 5.03 1.97
N SER A 104 4.59 5.21 3.29
CA SER A 104 5.18 6.41 3.89
C SER A 104 6.71 6.36 3.92
N ALA A 105 7.31 5.17 3.88
CA ALA A 105 8.75 4.94 4.07
C ALA A 105 9.31 5.45 5.43
N PHE A 106 8.43 5.92 6.33
CA PHE A 106 8.72 6.31 7.70
C PHE A 106 8.05 5.30 8.64
N SER A 107 8.77 4.24 9.04
CA SER A 107 8.24 3.20 9.93
C SER A 107 9.32 2.31 10.54
N PRO A 108 9.09 1.72 11.73
CA PRO A 108 9.95 0.68 12.31
C PRO A 108 10.09 -0.62 11.49
N THR A 109 9.32 -0.80 10.40
CA THR A 109 9.34 -2.03 9.57
C THR A 109 8.90 -3.28 10.34
N ASP A 110 7.69 -3.25 10.93
CA ASP A 110 7.18 -4.33 11.79
C ASP A 110 6.90 -5.65 11.05
N ALA A 111 6.42 -5.62 9.79
CA ALA A 111 6.07 -6.85 9.05
C ALA A 111 7.11 -7.18 7.97
N MET A 112 7.76 -8.34 8.10
CA MET A 112 8.78 -8.76 7.15
C MET A 112 8.17 -9.57 5.99
N PRO A 113 8.39 -9.17 4.72
CA PRO A 113 7.93 -9.93 3.56
C PRO A 113 8.80 -11.17 3.35
N LEU A 114 8.22 -12.36 3.48
CA LEU A 114 8.94 -13.63 3.37
C LEU A 114 8.98 -14.14 1.92
N THR A 115 7.89 -13.99 1.17
CA THR A 115 7.79 -14.54 -0.19
C THR A 115 8.19 -13.53 -1.27
N LYS A 116 8.60 -14.05 -2.44
CA LYS A 116 9.00 -13.23 -3.61
C LYS A 116 7.89 -12.25 -4.03
N TRP A 117 6.64 -12.69 -3.98
CA TRP A 117 5.47 -11.87 -4.34
C TRP A 117 5.18 -10.78 -3.30
N ALA A 118 5.32 -11.08 -2.01
CA ALA A 118 5.20 -10.06 -0.96
C ALA A 118 6.26 -8.96 -1.15
N LYS A 119 7.51 -9.34 -1.40
CA LYS A 119 8.61 -8.41 -1.71
C LYS A 119 8.33 -7.56 -2.95
N ALA A 120 7.83 -8.17 -4.03
CA ALA A 120 7.50 -7.46 -5.26
C ALA A 120 6.35 -6.45 -5.08
N LEU A 121 5.30 -6.81 -4.34
CA LEU A 121 4.20 -5.88 -4.06
C LEU A 121 4.63 -4.73 -3.15
N MET A 122 5.44 -5.00 -2.11
CA MET A 122 6.01 -3.95 -1.26
C MET A 122 6.87 -2.98 -2.06
N LEU A 123 7.77 -3.50 -2.90
CA LEU A 123 8.60 -2.68 -3.78
C LEU A 123 7.76 -1.79 -4.70
N THR A 124 6.73 -2.38 -5.33
CA THR A 124 5.84 -1.65 -6.24
C THR A 124 5.10 -0.54 -5.51
N GLN A 125 4.52 -0.83 -4.34
CA GLN A 125 3.80 0.18 -3.56
C GLN A 125 4.71 1.35 -3.16
N SER A 126 5.91 1.06 -2.65
CA SER A 126 6.84 2.10 -2.21
C SER A 126 7.29 2.98 -3.38
N LEU A 127 7.60 2.39 -4.53
CA LEU A 127 7.96 3.15 -5.72
C LEU A 127 6.81 4.04 -6.21
N THR A 128 5.60 3.50 -6.29
CA THR A 128 4.40 4.27 -6.67
C THR A 128 4.16 5.41 -5.68
N SER A 129 4.30 5.16 -4.38
CA SER A 129 4.12 6.17 -3.33
C SER A 129 5.15 7.30 -3.45
N LEU A 130 6.43 6.97 -3.66
CA LEU A 130 7.50 7.95 -3.86
C LEU A 130 7.24 8.82 -5.10
N LEU A 131 6.78 8.23 -6.20
CA LEU A 131 6.42 8.97 -7.41
C LEU A 131 5.25 9.94 -7.16
N ILE A 132 4.18 9.48 -6.49
CA ILE A 132 3.02 10.34 -6.18
C ILE A 132 3.46 11.52 -5.31
N VAL A 133 4.13 11.25 -4.19
CA VAL A 133 4.54 12.29 -3.24
C VAL A 133 5.55 13.25 -3.88
N GLY A 134 6.57 12.73 -4.56
CA GLY A 134 7.60 13.54 -5.21
C GLY A 134 7.04 14.48 -6.27
N LEU A 135 6.13 13.99 -7.13
CA LEU A 135 5.51 14.81 -8.17
C LEU A 135 4.57 15.87 -7.58
N VAL A 136 3.81 15.53 -6.54
CA VAL A 136 2.91 16.47 -5.86
C VAL A 136 3.73 17.60 -5.21
N ILE A 137 4.83 17.27 -4.53
CA ILE A 137 5.71 18.28 -3.92
C ILE A 137 6.36 19.15 -4.99
N ALA A 138 6.97 18.54 -6.02
CA ALA A 138 7.63 19.28 -7.10
C ALA A 138 6.68 20.27 -7.78
N ARG A 139 5.45 19.85 -8.06
CA ARG A 139 4.44 20.70 -8.69
C ARG A 139 3.92 21.77 -7.73
N ALA A 140 3.75 21.47 -6.44
CA ALA A 140 3.30 22.45 -5.46
C ALA A 140 4.31 23.59 -5.31
N VAL A 141 5.61 23.27 -5.25
CA VAL A 141 6.68 24.28 -5.22
C VAL A 141 6.67 25.14 -6.48
N ASN A 142 6.52 24.54 -7.67
CA ASN A 142 6.45 25.27 -8.93
C ASN A 142 5.22 26.19 -9.09
N ILE A 143 4.14 25.97 -8.33
CA ILE A 143 2.96 26.86 -8.32
C ILE A 143 3.13 28.03 -7.34
N LEU A 144 3.95 27.85 -6.31
CA LEU A 144 4.20 28.88 -5.28
C LEU A 144 5.30 29.87 -5.66
N GLN A 145 6.13 29.54 -6.65
CA GLN A 145 7.14 30.42 -7.24
C GLN A 145 6.55 31.24 -8.39
#